data_AF-A0A4Y2HC09-F1
#
_entry.id   AF-A0A4Y2HC09-F1
#
_cell.length_a   1.000
_cell.length_b   1.000
_cell.length_c   1.000
_cell.angle_alpha   90.00
_cell.angle_beta   90.00
_cell.angle_gamma   90.00
#
_symmetry.space_group_name_H-M   'P 1'
#
loop_
_entity.id
_entity.type
_entity.pdbx_description
1 polymer ?
#
loop_
_entity_poly.entity_id
_entity_poly.type
_entity_poly.pdbx_seq_one_letter_code
_entity_poly.pdbx_strand_id
1 'polypeptide(L)'
;MLTKCLHHLLNLYFRFNETSSAHKISSVELNGLVRDLDLSKTEVEILASRLQRWNLLEENIRVTSFCTCRLLFESFFKKEESLVFCYIDGLLKELGIAHEPNEWWLFIDASKLILKAGLLNNGNELPSRPVAHAVYMKETYQNLKQFFGDD
;
A
#
# COMPACT_ATOMS: atom_id res chain seq x y z
N MET A 1 21.36 -37.98 18.67
CA MET A 1 20.96 -38.84 17.53
C MET A 1 19.71 -38.32 16.81
N LEU A 2 18.71 -37.81 17.54
CA LEU A 2 17.46 -37.23 16.97
C LEU A 2 17.66 -35.99 16.07
N THR A 3 18.64 -35.12 16.36
CA THR A 3 18.91 -33.92 15.55
C THR A 3 19.49 -34.23 14.17
N LYS A 4 20.21 -35.34 14.00
CA LYS A 4 20.73 -35.78 12.69
C LYS A 4 19.62 -36.37 11.81
N CYS A 5 18.67 -37.10 12.38
CA CYS A 5 17.50 -37.60 11.64
C CYS A 5 16.57 -36.47 11.19
N LEU A 6 16.31 -35.46 12.03
CA LEU A 6 15.49 -34.31 11.63
C LEU A 6 16.14 -33.49 10.51
N HIS A 7 17.46 -33.27 10.57
CA HIS A 7 18.18 -32.58 9.49
C HIS A 7 18.15 -33.39 8.18
N HIS A 8 18.22 -34.72 8.26
CA HIS A 8 18.19 -35.56 7.08
C HIS A 8 16.77 -35.65 6.46
N LEU A 9 15.73 -35.68 7.30
CA LEU A 9 14.33 -35.68 6.86
C LEU A 9 13.91 -34.35 6.21
N LEU A 10 14.38 -33.21 6.73
CA LEU A 10 14.14 -31.91 6.09
C LEU A 10 14.78 -31.80 4.70
N ASN A 11 15.99 -32.35 4.52
CA ASN A 11 16.68 -32.37 3.23
C ASN A 11 16.07 -33.36 2.21
N LEU A 12 15.35 -34.39 2.67
CA LEU A 12 14.63 -35.31 1.80
C LEU A 12 13.32 -34.71 1.26
N TYR A 13 12.73 -33.74 1.97
CA TYR A 13 11.51 -33.06 1.53
C TYR A 13 11.78 -31.90 0.57
N PHE A 14 12.90 -31.17 0.74
CA PHE A 14 13.34 -30.10 -0.17
C PHE A 14 14.55 -30.55 -0.99
N ARG A 15 14.30 -31.04 -2.20
CA ARG A 15 15.36 -31.40 -3.16
C ARG A 15 15.95 -30.14 -3.79
N PHE A 16 17.09 -29.65 -3.27
CA PHE A 16 17.86 -28.60 -3.93
C PHE A 16 18.62 -29.18 -5.12
N ASN A 17 18.24 -28.78 -6.34
CA ASN A 17 19.02 -29.06 -7.53
C ASN A 17 20.01 -27.90 -7.71
N GLU A 18 21.31 -28.17 -7.69
CA GLU A 18 22.31 -27.13 -7.95
C GLU A 18 22.30 -26.76 -9.44
N THR A 19 21.51 -25.75 -9.79
CA THR A 19 21.55 -25.14 -11.12
C THR A 19 22.28 -23.80 -11.07
N SER A 20 23.27 -23.68 -11.96
CA SER A 20 23.98 -22.49 -12.42
C SER A 20 23.30 -21.14 -12.11
N SER A 21 24.04 -20.27 -11.41
CA SER A 21 23.75 -18.88 -11.03
C SER A 21 22.41 -18.65 -10.29
N ALA A 22 22.47 -17.98 -9.14
CA ALA A 22 21.28 -17.66 -8.36
C ALA A 22 20.26 -16.87 -9.20
N HIS A 23 19.05 -17.43 -9.37
CA HIS A 23 17.93 -16.73 -9.99
C HIS A 23 17.54 -15.52 -9.14
N LYS A 24 17.52 -14.34 -9.75
CA LYS A 24 16.97 -13.14 -9.10
C LYS A 24 15.47 -13.12 -9.32
N ILE A 25 14.71 -13.08 -8.24
CA ILE A 25 13.25 -13.00 -8.23
C ILE A 25 12.86 -11.62 -8.77
N SER A 26 12.06 -11.63 -9.83
CA SER A 26 11.46 -10.45 -10.43
C SER A 26 10.27 -9.94 -9.62
N SER A 27 9.85 -8.70 -9.86
CA SER A 27 8.66 -8.14 -9.19
C SER A 27 7.38 -8.94 -9.51
N VAL A 28 7.28 -9.53 -10.69
CA VAL A 28 6.12 -10.33 -11.10
C VAL A 28 6.04 -11.63 -10.30
N GLU A 29 7.17 -12.32 -10.14
CA GLU A 29 7.25 -13.54 -9.33
C GLU A 29 6.98 -13.25 -7.85
N LEU A 30 7.56 -12.17 -7.31
CA LEU A 30 7.30 -11.75 -5.93
C LEU A 30 5.81 -11.46 -5.71
N ASN A 31 5.17 -10.72 -6.61
CA ASN A 31 3.73 -10.45 -6.54
C ASN A 31 2.88 -11.74 -6.67
N GLY A 32 3.34 -12.70 -7.48
CA GLY A 32 2.75 -14.04 -7.55
C GLY A 32 2.80 -14.76 -6.21
N LEU A 33 3.97 -14.80 -5.57
CA LEU A 33 4.15 -15.41 -4.24
C LEU A 33 3.29 -14.75 -3.17
N VAL A 34 3.19 -13.42 -3.17
CA VAL A 34 2.32 -12.68 -2.23
C VAL A 34 0.87 -13.13 -2.36
N ARG A 35 0.40 -13.33 -3.60
CA ARG A 35 -0.97 -13.74 -3.88
C ARG A 35 -1.21 -15.22 -3.58
N ASP A 36 -0.29 -16.09 -3.98
CA ASP A 36 -0.43 -17.54 -3.82
C ASP A 36 -0.37 -17.97 -2.35
N LEU A 37 0.36 -17.22 -1.52
CA LEU A 37 0.49 -17.46 -0.08
C LEU A 37 -0.46 -16.61 0.78
N ASP A 38 -1.29 -15.76 0.18
CA ASP A 38 -2.23 -14.85 0.85
C ASP A 38 -1.58 -14.03 1.99
N LEU A 39 -0.42 -13.43 1.71
CA LEU A 39 0.40 -12.75 2.72
C LEU A 39 -0.21 -11.40 3.14
N SER A 40 -0.23 -11.13 4.44
CA SER A 40 -0.53 -9.80 4.97
C SER A 40 0.59 -8.79 4.66
N LYS A 41 0.27 -7.49 4.70
CA LYS A 41 1.25 -6.40 4.41
C LYS A 41 2.56 -6.54 5.20
N THR A 42 2.47 -6.91 6.48
CA THR A 42 3.63 -7.07 7.35
C THR A 42 4.47 -8.28 6.94
N GLU A 43 3.83 -9.38 6.54
CA GLU A 43 4.52 -10.60 6.10
C GLU A 43 5.22 -10.38 4.76
N VAL A 44 4.59 -9.67 3.82
CA VAL A 44 5.20 -9.25 2.55
C VAL A 44 6.45 -8.40 2.81
N GLU A 45 6.36 -7.43 3.71
CA GLU A 45 7.50 -6.57 4.07
C GLU A 45 8.67 -7.39 4.64
N ILE A 46 8.39 -8.31 5.57
CA ILE A 46 9.42 -9.19 6.15
C ILE A 46 10.05 -10.09 5.08
N LEU A 47 9.22 -10.71 4.23
CA LEU A 47 9.68 -11.58 3.15
C LEU A 47 10.58 -10.82 2.18
N ALA A 48 10.09 -9.70 1.65
CA ALA A 48 10.83 -8.88 0.69
C ALA A 48 12.14 -8.35 1.31
N SER A 49 12.13 -7.92 2.57
CA SER A 49 13.34 -7.47 3.28
C SER A 49 14.38 -8.59 3.43
N ARG A 50 13.95 -9.82 3.69
CA ARG A 50 14.85 -10.99 3.76
C ARG A 50 15.42 -11.35 2.39
N LEU A 51 14.58 -11.37 1.35
CA LEU A 51 15.01 -11.63 -0.03
C LEU A 51 16.00 -10.58 -0.53
N GLN A 52 15.77 -9.30 -0.20
CA GLN A 52 16.70 -8.22 -0.51
C GLN A 52 18.05 -8.42 0.19
N ARG A 53 18.04 -8.78 1.48
CA ARG A 53 19.26 -9.05 2.25
C ARG A 53 20.06 -10.24 1.71
N TRP A 54 19.37 -11.23 1.13
CA TRP A 54 20.00 -12.37 0.45
C TRP A 54 20.45 -12.07 -0.98
N ASN A 55 20.26 -10.84 -1.47
CA ASN A 55 20.56 -10.44 -2.84
C ASN A 55 19.85 -11.30 -3.90
N LEU A 56 18.63 -11.77 -3.55
CA LEU A 56 17.78 -12.60 -4.41
C LEU A 56 16.74 -11.78 -5.17
N LEU A 57 16.67 -10.47 -4.95
CA LEU A 57 15.80 -9.58 -5.73
C LEU A 57 16.59 -8.93 -6.86
N GLU A 58 15.90 -8.64 -7.97
CA GLU A 58 16.44 -7.76 -8.99
C GLU A 58 16.75 -6.36 -8.44
N GLU A 59 17.78 -5.69 -8.96
CA GLU A 59 18.29 -4.41 -8.43
C GLU A 59 17.32 -3.23 -8.60
N ASN A 60 16.35 -3.36 -9.53
CA ASN A 60 15.28 -2.41 -9.76
C ASN A 60 14.14 -2.51 -8.72
N ILE A 61 14.10 -3.57 -7.90
CA ILE A 61 13.04 -3.80 -6.92
C ILE A 61 13.32 -2.98 -5.66
N ARG A 62 12.49 -1.96 -5.43
CA ARG A 62 12.50 -1.19 -4.18
C ARG A 62 11.56 -1.83 -3.17
N VAL A 63 12.11 -2.36 -2.09
CA VAL A 63 11.35 -2.78 -0.92
C VAL A 63 11.19 -1.56 0.00
N THR A 64 9.97 -1.06 0.13
CA THR A 64 9.64 0.04 1.03
C THR A 64 8.76 -0.46 2.16
N SER A 65 9.12 -0.12 3.40
CA SER A 65 8.29 -0.42 4.56
C SER A 65 6.95 0.32 4.48
N PHE A 66 5.86 -0.36 4.81
CA PHE A 66 4.54 0.27 4.90
C PHE A 66 4.52 1.38 5.96
N CYS A 67 5.27 1.21 7.05
CA CYS A 67 5.40 2.20 8.12
C CYS A 67 6.11 3.47 7.61
N THR A 68 7.20 3.32 6.85
CA THR A 68 7.94 4.47 6.31
C THR A 68 7.08 5.27 5.33
N CYS A 69 6.35 4.60 4.43
CA CYS A 69 5.41 5.28 3.53
C CYS A 69 4.29 6.00 4.30
N ARG A 70 3.75 5.40 5.36
CA ARG A 70 2.73 6.07 6.19
C ARG A 70 3.28 7.34 6.84
N LEU A 71 4.47 7.29 7.43
CA LEU A 71 5.11 8.42 8.11
C LEU A 71 5.40 9.59 7.15
N LEU A 72 5.82 9.29 5.91
CA LEU A 72 6.08 10.31 4.89
C LEU A 72 4.81 11.14 4.59
N PHE A 73 3.66 10.47 4.49
CA PHE A 73 2.43 11.13 4.13
C PHE A 73 1.58 11.61 5.31
N GLU A 74 1.91 11.18 6.54
CA GLU A 74 1.16 11.53 7.75
C GLU A 74 1.06 13.05 7.95
N SER A 75 2.09 13.79 7.57
CA SER A 75 2.10 15.27 7.66
C SER A 75 1.04 15.95 6.78
N PHE A 76 0.57 15.31 5.72
CA PHE A 76 -0.47 15.84 4.84
C PHE A 76 -1.88 15.52 5.32
N PHE A 77 -2.04 14.65 6.31
CA PHE A 77 -3.34 14.33 6.90
C PHE A 77 -3.52 15.07 8.22
N LYS A 78 -4.63 15.80 8.35
CA LYS A 78 -5.03 16.39 9.62
C LYS A 78 -6.34 15.77 10.07
N LYS A 79 -6.40 15.48 11.37
CA LYS A 79 -7.57 14.91 12.02
C LYS A 79 -8.25 15.98 12.87
N GLU A 80 -9.56 16.12 12.69
CA GLU A 80 -10.43 16.99 13.46
C GLU A 80 -11.63 16.15 13.91
N GLU A 81 -11.69 15.86 15.21
CA GLU A 81 -12.68 14.95 15.81
C GLU A 81 -12.73 13.57 15.11
N SER A 82 -13.80 13.30 14.37
CA SER A 82 -14.03 12.07 13.61
C SER A 82 -13.69 12.19 12.13
N LEU A 83 -13.34 13.39 11.65
CA LEU A 83 -12.97 13.71 10.28
C LEU A 83 -11.45 13.71 10.13
N VAL A 84 -10.97 13.12 9.05
CA VAL A 84 -9.58 13.19 8.60
C VAL A 84 -9.60 13.79 7.21
N PHE A 85 -8.81 14.85 6.99
CA PHE A 85 -8.68 15.53 5.71
C PHE A 85 -7.23 15.55 5.24
N CYS A 86 -7.04 15.56 3.93
CA CYS A 86 -5.75 15.54 3.26
C CYS A 86 -5.50 16.86 2.53
N TYR A 87 -4.29 17.42 2.69
CA TYR A 87 -3.83 18.55 1.89
C TYR A 87 -3.36 18.05 0.51
N ILE A 88 -4.27 18.10 -0.47
CA ILE A 88 -4.09 17.55 -1.82
C ILE A 88 -2.85 18.15 -2.51
N ASP A 89 -2.68 19.47 -2.49
CA ASP A 89 -1.54 20.15 -3.13
C ASP A 89 -0.19 19.62 -2.64
N GLY A 90 -0.06 19.49 -1.32
CA GLY A 90 1.14 18.98 -0.68
C GLY A 90 1.39 17.52 -1.04
N LEU A 91 0.34 16.69 -0.99
CA LEU A 91 0.42 15.27 -1.32
C LEU A 91 0.82 15.05 -2.78
N LEU A 92 0.19 15.75 -3.72
CA LEU A 92 0.48 15.61 -5.15
C LEU A 92 1.89 16.10 -5.48
N LYS A 93 2.33 17.20 -4.87
CA LYS A 93 3.69 17.71 -5.02
C LYS A 93 4.74 16.72 -4.53
N GLU A 94 4.54 16.11 -3.36
CA GLU A 94 5.46 15.09 -2.82
C GLU A 94 5.52 13.84 -3.71
N LEU A 95 4.40 13.51 -4.36
CA LEU A 95 4.33 12.41 -5.34
C LEU A 95 4.90 12.79 -6.72
N GLY A 96 5.31 14.05 -6.93
CA GLY A 96 5.80 14.54 -8.22
C GLY A 96 4.72 14.68 -9.29
N ILE A 97 3.46 14.83 -8.89
CA ILE A 97 2.30 14.95 -9.78
C ILE A 97 1.87 16.42 -9.84
N ALA A 98 1.67 16.95 -11.04
CA ALA A 98 1.12 18.30 -11.21
C ALA A 98 -0.34 18.34 -10.72
N HIS A 99 -0.68 19.34 -9.91
CA HIS A 99 -2.06 19.53 -9.48
C HIS A 99 -2.84 20.31 -10.55
N GLU A 100 -3.50 19.58 -11.43
CA GLU A 100 -4.39 20.11 -12.46
C GLU A 100 -5.84 19.75 -12.12
N PRO A 101 -6.63 20.64 -11.48
CA PRO A 101 -7.96 20.31 -10.97
C PRO A 101 -8.91 19.72 -12.03
N ASN A 102 -8.75 20.11 -13.28
CA ASN A 102 -9.56 19.62 -14.40
C ASN A 102 -9.32 18.14 -14.72
N GLU A 103 -8.19 17.57 -14.29
CA GLU A 103 -7.80 16.17 -14.51
C GLU A 103 -8.27 15.23 -13.40
N TRP A 104 -8.94 15.76 -12.36
CA TRP A 104 -9.39 15.00 -11.20
C TRP A 104 -10.88 15.16 -10.95
N TRP A 105 -11.54 14.04 -10.64
CA TRP A 105 -12.92 14.00 -10.18
C TRP A 105 -12.99 13.61 -8.72
N LEU A 106 -13.76 14.36 -7.96
CA LEU A 106 -14.10 14.02 -6.59
C LEU A 106 -15.14 12.90 -6.59
N PHE A 107 -14.77 11.80 -5.95
CA PHE A 107 -15.63 10.65 -5.72
C PHE A 107 -15.96 10.54 -4.24
N ILE A 108 -17.24 10.40 -3.92
CA ILE A 108 -17.73 10.24 -2.55
C ILE A 108 -18.31 8.83 -2.42
N ASP A 109 -17.86 8.12 -1.40
CA ASP A 109 -18.39 6.83 -1.01
C ASP A 109 -18.94 6.93 0.42
N ALA A 110 -20.16 6.43 0.60
CA ALA A 110 -20.86 6.50 1.87
C ALA A 110 -21.38 5.13 2.28
N SER A 111 -21.26 4.85 3.57
CA SER A 111 -21.85 3.71 4.25
C SER A 111 -22.62 4.17 5.48
N LYS A 112 -23.30 3.25 6.18
CA LYS A 112 -24.07 3.58 7.40
C LYS A 112 -23.24 4.25 8.49
N LEU A 113 -21.94 4.00 8.53
CA LEU A 113 -21.05 4.42 9.61
C LEU A 113 -19.87 5.25 9.13
N ILE A 114 -19.67 5.40 7.83
CA ILE A 114 -18.44 6.00 7.29
C ILE A 114 -18.77 6.79 6.05
N LEU A 115 -18.21 7.99 5.95
CA LEU A 115 -18.15 8.79 4.74
C LEU A 115 -16.70 8.89 4.27
N LYS A 116 -16.45 8.71 2.98
CA LYS A 116 -15.11 8.80 2.36
C LYS A 116 -15.21 9.66 1.11
N ALA A 117 -14.16 10.41 0.85
CA ALA A 117 -13.95 11.06 -0.42
C ALA A 117 -12.55 10.75 -0.96
N GLY A 118 -12.45 10.57 -2.26
CA GLY A 118 -11.20 10.39 -2.98
C GLY A 118 -11.20 11.11 -4.31
N LEU A 119 -10.02 11.41 -4.83
CA LEU A 119 -9.83 11.89 -6.20
C LEU A 119 -9.61 10.71 -7.12
N LEU A 120 -10.32 10.73 -8.25
CA LEU A 120 -10.14 9.84 -9.39
C LEU A 120 -9.53 10.65 -10.53
N ASN A 121 -8.52 10.12 -11.20
CA ASN A 121 -7.97 10.76 -12.39
C ASN A 121 -8.83 10.41 -13.62
N ASN A 122 -9.12 11.39 -14.48
CA ASN A 122 -10.04 11.23 -15.61
C ASN A 122 -9.62 10.13 -16.60
N GLY A 123 -8.30 9.98 -16.83
CA GLY A 123 -7.75 8.93 -17.70
C GLY A 123 -7.55 7.59 -17.00
N ASN A 124 -7.81 7.51 -15.69
CA ASN A 124 -7.45 6.38 -14.82
C ASN A 124 -5.98 5.95 -14.97
N GLU A 125 -5.12 6.87 -15.41
CA GLU A 125 -3.68 6.64 -15.58
C GLU A 125 -2.99 6.65 -14.22
N LEU A 126 -3.52 7.44 -13.29
CA LEU A 126 -3.06 7.55 -11.91
C LEU A 126 -4.02 6.86 -10.96
N PRO A 127 -3.51 6.22 -9.90
CA PRO A 127 -4.34 5.59 -8.90
C PRO A 127 -5.16 6.63 -8.12
N SER A 128 -6.32 6.20 -7.61
CA SER A 128 -7.16 7.04 -6.76
C SER A 128 -6.44 7.50 -5.50
N ARG A 129 -6.74 8.73 -5.06
CA ARG A 129 -6.11 9.36 -3.89
C ARG A 129 -7.14 9.68 -2.82
N PRO A 130 -6.97 9.24 -1.56
CA PRO A 130 -7.91 9.59 -0.50
C PRO A 130 -7.79 11.08 -0.15
N VAL A 131 -8.93 11.78 -0.09
CA VAL A 131 -9.00 13.20 0.26
C VAL A 131 -9.50 13.38 1.69
N ALA A 132 -10.57 12.67 2.04
CA ALA A 132 -11.18 12.82 3.34
C ALA A 132 -11.88 11.54 3.78
N HIS A 133 -11.97 11.36 5.09
CA HIS A 133 -12.59 10.21 5.71
C HIS A 133 -13.19 10.61 7.05
N ALA A 134 -14.49 10.34 7.24
CA ALA A 134 -15.17 10.56 8.50
C ALA A 134 -15.78 9.26 9.02
N VAL A 135 -15.48 8.94 10.28
CA VAL A 135 -16.08 7.81 10.99
C VAL A 135 -17.31 8.31 11.75
N TYR A 136 -18.36 7.50 11.79
CA TYR A 136 -19.66 7.78 12.40
C TYR A 136 -20.41 8.98 11.78
N MET A 137 -20.14 9.26 10.49
CA MET A 137 -20.82 10.30 9.74
C MET A 137 -21.68 9.68 8.64
N LYS A 138 -22.97 10.02 8.63
CA LYS A 138 -23.92 9.61 7.58
C LYS A 138 -23.90 10.62 6.44
N GLU A 139 -24.13 10.15 5.21
CA GLU A 139 -24.39 11.03 4.07
C GLU A 139 -25.73 11.78 4.26
N THR A 140 -25.63 13.03 4.69
CA THR A 140 -26.71 14.00 4.73
C THR A 140 -26.18 15.33 4.20
N TYR A 141 -27.05 16.19 3.69
CA TYR A 141 -26.63 17.50 3.18
C TYR A 141 -25.85 18.31 4.21
N GLN A 142 -26.30 18.32 5.47
CA GLN A 142 -25.64 19.02 6.57
C GLN A 142 -24.24 18.45 6.84
N ASN A 143 -24.10 17.13 6.85
CA ASN A 143 -22.82 16.48 7.10
C ASN A 143 -21.86 16.67 5.92
N LEU A 144 -22.35 16.64 4.68
CA LEU A 144 -21.52 16.91 3.49
C LEU A 144 -21.01 18.34 3.48
N LYS A 145 -21.87 19.28 3.88
CA LYS A 145 -21.50 20.69 4.03
C LYS A 145 -20.39 20.87 5.09
N GLN A 146 -20.50 20.18 6.23
CA GLN A 146 -19.41 20.12 7.22
C GLN A 146 -18.15 19.40 6.70
N PHE A 147 -18.32 18.37 5.87
CA PHE A 147 -17.23 17.52 5.36
C PHE A 147 -16.37 18.22 4.30
N PHE A 148 -16.95 19.12 3.50
CA PHE A 148 -16.23 19.89 2.48
C PHE A 148 -15.94 21.34 2.89
N GLY A 149 -16.60 21.85 3.93
CA GLY A 149 -16.53 23.24 4.31
C GLY A 149 -17.59 24.09 3.59
N ASP A 150 -17.92 25.23 4.20
CA ASP A 150 -18.78 26.24 3.60
C ASP A 150 -17.91 27.13 2.70
N ASP A 151 -18.05 26.99 1.37
CA ASP A 151 -17.65 28.02 0.41
C ASP A 151 -18.63 29.23 0.45
#